data_AF-A0A7K7AEJ6-F1
#
_entry.id   AF-A0A7K7AEJ6-F1
#
_cell.length_a   1.000
_cell.length_b   1.000
_cell.length_c   1.000
_cell.angle_alpha   90.00
_cell.angle_beta   90.00
_cell.angle_gamma   90.00
#
_symmetry.space_group_name_H-M   'P 1'
#
loop_
_entity.id
_entity.type
_entity.pdbx_description
1 polymer ?
#
loop_
_entity_poly.entity_id
_entity_poly.type
_entity_poly.pdbx_seq_one_letter_code
_entity_poly.pdbx_strand_id
1 'polypeptide(L)'
;LVRLCHQLALECEELPRPFHQQVRVPGGGCALLRYEFLVPCLCIEASYEHGDSLRSKRCPFREHPAASGAELWSSVRFHDYSASSKAQMAMVLSARCPLRPRATLCWREAPAAPCHDVPNGTASEEEQAYTLDKVDVHPQLCFRFSYGNSSHVECPH
;
A
#
# COMPACT_ATOMS: atom_id res chain seq x y z
N LEU A 1 -19.24 19.78 -6.45
CA LEU A 1 -18.57 18.65 -7.09
C LEU A 1 -17.85 17.83 -6.03
N VAL A 2 -17.88 16.50 -6.15
CA VAL A 2 -17.24 15.56 -5.21
C VAL A 2 -16.50 14.50 -6.01
N ARG A 3 -15.29 14.13 -5.57
CA ARG A 3 -14.47 13.06 -6.16
C ARG A 3 -13.71 12.27 -5.08
N LEU A 4 -13.27 11.07 -5.44
CA LEU A 4 -12.25 10.35 -4.67
C LEU A 4 -10.86 10.75 -5.15
N CYS A 5 -9.87 10.66 -4.26
CA CYS A 5 -8.45 10.82 -4.57
C CYS A 5 -7.56 10.00 -3.65
N HIS A 6 -6.30 9.80 -4.06
CA HIS A 6 -5.26 9.30 -3.17
C HIS A 6 -4.52 10.49 -2.54
N GLN A 7 -4.48 10.54 -1.22
CA GLN A 7 -3.73 11.56 -0.49
C GLN A 7 -2.24 11.19 -0.41
N LEU A 8 -1.42 11.93 -1.16
CA LEU A 8 0.04 11.83 -1.13
C LEU A 8 0.63 13.12 -0.55
N ALA A 9 1.25 13.02 0.62
CA ALA A 9 1.81 14.18 1.35
C ALA A 9 0.80 15.34 1.45
N LEU A 10 0.94 16.38 0.62
CA LEU A 10 0.08 17.57 0.60
C LEU A 10 -0.98 17.56 -0.51
N GLU A 11 -0.86 16.64 -1.47
CA GLU A 11 -1.67 16.62 -2.69
C GLU A 11 -2.67 15.45 -2.71
N CYS A 12 -3.72 15.64 -3.51
CA CYS A 12 -4.85 14.73 -3.66
C CYS A 12 -4.89 14.30 -5.12
N GLU A 13 -4.18 13.21 -5.41
CA GLU A 13 -4.00 12.67 -6.75
C GLU A 13 -5.25 11.97 -7.26
N GLU A 14 -5.52 12.13 -8.56
CA GLU A 14 -6.64 11.46 -9.22
C GLU A 14 -6.50 9.93 -9.13
N LEU A 15 -7.64 9.26 -8.97
CA LEU A 15 -7.68 7.81 -9.11
C LEU A 15 -7.36 7.40 -10.55
N PRO A 16 -6.81 6.19 -10.77
CA PRO A 16 -6.67 5.65 -12.11
C PRO A 16 -8.05 5.46 -12.78
N ARG A 17 -8.08 5.52 -14.12
CA ARG A 17 -9.27 5.13 -14.88
C ARG A 17 -9.54 3.63 -14.69
N PRO A 18 -10.81 3.18 -14.60
CA PRO A 18 -12.05 3.95 -14.80
C PRO A 18 -12.64 4.58 -13.52
N PHE A 19 -11.89 4.61 -12.41
CA PHE A 19 -12.38 5.08 -11.11
C PHE A 19 -12.27 6.59 -10.92
N HIS A 20 -11.52 7.28 -11.79
CA HIS A 20 -11.59 8.74 -11.87
C HIS A 20 -13.01 9.17 -12.24
N GLN A 21 -13.72 9.72 -11.26
CA GLN A 21 -15.05 10.31 -11.43
C GLN A 21 -15.20 11.56 -10.57
N GLN A 22 -15.81 12.60 -11.14
CA GLN A 22 -16.27 13.78 -10.42
C GLN A 22 -17.78 13.90 -10.58
N VAL A 23 -18.50 14.01 -9.46
CA VAL A 23 -19.96 13.97 -9.43
C VAL A 23 -20.51 15.27 -8.85
N ARG A 24 -21.61 15.75 -9.42
CA ARG A 24 -22.39 16.84 -8.85
C ARG A 24 -23.31 16.30 -7.76
N VAL A 25 -23.21 16.85 -6.56
CA VAL A 25 -24.04 16.46 -5.41
C VAL A 25 -24.88 17.67 -4.99
N PRO A 26 -26.22 17.61 -5.09
CA PRO A 26 -27.08 18.67 -4.60
C PRO A 26 -26.99 18.76 -3.07
N GLY A 27 -27.33 19.93 -2.50
CA GLY A 27 -27.24 20.16 -1.06
C GLY A 27 -28.03 19.13 -0.24
N GLY A 28 -27.35 18.45 0.70
CA GLY A 28 -27.94 17.38 1.51
C GLY A 28 -28.12 16.03 0.80
N GLY A 29 -27.68 15.90 -0.45
CA GLY A 29 -27.74 14.66 -1.22
C GLY A 29 -26.58 13.70 -0.93
N CYS A 30 -26.71 12.47 -1.43
CA CYS A 30 -25.67 11.45 -1.41
C CYS A 30 -25.12 11.19 -2.81
N ALA A 31 -23.89 10.67 -2.89
CA ALA A 31 -23.28 10.21 -4.12
C ALA A 31 -22.62 8.86 -3.93
N LEU A 32 -22.65 8.03 -4.97
CA LEU A 32 -21.89 6.79 -5.06
C LEU A 32 -20.59 7.06 -5.80
N LEU A 33 -19.46 6.80 -5.16
CA LEU A 33 -18.14 6.93 -5.74
C LEU A 33 -17.48 5.56 -5.81
N ARG A 34 -16.95 5.19 -6.96
CA ARG A 34 -16.28 3.90 -7.18
C ARG A 34 -14.79 4.01 -6.90
N TYR A 35 -14.21 2.97 -6.34
CA TYR A 35 -12.77 2.84 -6.08
C TYR A 35 -12.28 1.45 -6.47
N GLU A 36 -10.97 1.35 -6.68
CA GLU A 36 -10.31 0.08 -7.01
C GLU A 36 -9.98 -0.73 -5.76
N PHE A 37 -9.37 -0.08 -4.78
CA PHE A 37 -8.97 -0.66 -3.50
C PHE A 37 -9.33 0.27 -2.34
N LEU A 38 -9.83 -0.28 -1.25
CA LEU A 38 -10.02 0.40 0.02
C LEU A 38 -8.67 0.52 0.74
N VAL A 39 -8.07 1.72 0.71
CA VAL A 39 -6.73 1.97 1.23
C VAL A 39 -6.68 3.21 2.15
N PRO A 40 -5.70 3.34 3.06
CA PRO A 40 -5.73 4.37 4.11
C PRO A 40 -5.60 5.80 3.57
N CYS A 41 -4.96 5.98 2.42
CA CYS A 41 -4.83 7.29 1.77
C CYS A 41 -6.02 7.67 0.90
N LEU A 42 -7.05 6.82 0.76
CA LEU A 42 -8.23 7.17 0.00
C LEU A 42 -8.99 8.30 0.72
N CYS A 43 -9.28 9.38 0.01
CA CYS A 43 -9.94 10.57 0.57
C CYS A 43 -11.04 11.06 -0.36
N ILE A 44 -11.96 11.82 0.21
CA ILE A 44 -13.05 12.50 -0.48
C ILE A 44 -12.69 13.98 -0.55
N GLU A 45 -12.66 14.52 -1.76
CA GLU A 45 -12.48 15.94 -2.01
C GLU A 45 -13.76 16.54 -2.58
N ALA A 46 -14.19 17.66 -2.00
CA ALA A 46 -15.37 18.40 -2.40
C ALA A 46 -15.01 19.85 -2.75
N SER A 47 -15.58 20.36 -3.82
CA SER A 47 -15.41 21.75 -4.28
C SER A 47 -16.73 22.32 -4.80
N TYR A 48 -16.84 23.64 -4.92
CA TYR A 48 -17.96 24.25 -5.64
C TYR A 48 -17.71 24.20 -7.16
N GLU A 49 -18.75 24.49 -7.95
CA GLU A 49 -18.66 24.47 -9.43
C GLU A 49 -17.91 25.69 -10.02
N HIS A 50 -17.64 26.71 -9.22
CA HIS A 50 -16.92 27.91 -9.66
C HIS A 50 -15.41 27.64 -9.75
N GLY A 51 -14.76 28.25 -10.75
CA GLY A 51 -13.30 28.31 -10.85
C GLY A 51 -12.69 28.89 -9.57
N ASP A 52 -11.60 28.30 -9.10
CA ASP A 52 -10.87 28.67 -7.88
C ASP A 52 -11.64 28.51 -6.55
N SER A 53 -12.69 27.68 -6.54
CA SER A 53 -13.39 27.36 -5.29
C SER A 53 -12.51 26.58 -4.31
N LEU A 54 -12.66 26.92 -3.02
CA LEU A 54 -11.99 26.21 -1.93
C LEU A 54 -12.34 24.72 -1.96
N ARG A 55 -11.30 23.88 -1.96
CA ARG A 55 -11.43 22.43 -1.87
C ARG A 55 -11.41 22.02 -0.41
N SER A 56 -12.45 21.31 0.02
CA SER A 56 -12.50 20.65 1.33
C SER A 56 -12.18 19.17 1.14
N LYS A 57 -11.45 18.59 2.08
CA LYS A 57 -10.98 17.21 2.01
C LYS A 57 -11.22 16.48 3.33
N ARG A 58 -11.69 15.24 3.24
CA ARG A 58 -11.77 14.30 4.37
C ARG A 58 -11.20 12.95 3.99
N CYS A 59 -10.46 12.32 4.91
CA CYS A 59 -9.82 11.03 4.72
C CYS A 59 -10.39 10.02 5.73
N PRO A 60 -11.61 9.52 5.52
CA PRO A 60 -12.29 8.67 6.49
C PRO A 60 -11.63 7.28 6.64
N PHE A 61 -10.83 6.86 5.67
CA PHE A 61 -10.26 5.51 5.63
C PHE A 61 -8.88 5.39 6.31
N ARG A 62 -8.28 6.52 6.72
CA ARG A 62 -6.92 6.55 7.30
C ARG A 62 -6.75 5.64 8.52
N GLU A 63 -7.75 5.60 9.39
CA GLU A 63 -7.75 4.78 10.61
C GLU A 63 -8.79 3.65 10.54
N HIS A 64 -9.39 3.44 9.37
CA HIS A 64 -10.43 2.44 9.23
C HIS A 64 -9.80 1.04 9.14
N PRO A 65 -10.14 0.09 10.03
CA PRO A 65 -9.45 -1.21 10.08
C PRO A 65 -9.48 -1.99 8.77
N ALA A 66 -10.59 -1.90 8.03
CA ALA A 66 -10.73 -2.55 6.73
C ALA A 66 -9.78 -2.00 5.66
N ALA A 67 -9.33 -0.75 5.78
CA ALA A 67 -8.41 -0.13 4.81
C ALA A 67 -6.96 -0.64 4.95
N SER A 68 -6.66 -1.34 6.03
CA SER A 68 -5.37 -2.02 6.24
C SER A 68 -5.47 -3.52 5.98
N GLY A 69 -6.53 -4.02 5.32
CA GLY A 69 -6.78 -5.43 5.09
C GLY A 69 -6.11 -5.99 3.82
N ALA A 70 -6.73 -7.02 3.22
CA ALA A 70 -6.24 -7.66 2.00
C ALA A 70 -6.18 -6.72 0.79
N GLU A 71 -7.10 -5.76 0.68
CA GLU A 71 -7.12 -4.76 -0.39
C GLU A 71 -5.89 -3.84 -0.36
N LEU A 72 -5.35 -3.56 0.83
CA LEU A 72 -4.09 -2.81 0.96
C LEU A 72 -2.97 -3.52 0.22
N TRP A 73 -2.73 -4.79 0.55
CA TRP A 73 -1.65 -5.57 -0.04
C TRP A 73 -1.87 -5.82 -1.53
N SER A 74 -3.13 -5.99 -1.95
CA SER A 74 -3.49 -6.09 -3.37
C SER A 74 -3.17 -4.82 -4.17
N SER A 75 -3.13 -3.67 -3.51
CA SER A 75 -2.76 -2.38 -4.13
C SER A 75 -1.24 -2.14 -4.22
N VAL A 76 -0.42 -2.98 -3.55
CA VAL A 76 1.04 -2.87 -3.50
C VAL A 76 1.66 -3.76 -4.56
N ARG A 77 2.67 -3.24 -5.26
CA ARG A 77 3.55 -4.01 -6.13
C ARG A 77 4.88 -4.23 -5.43
N PHE A 78 5.36 -5.47 -5.52
CA PHE A 78 6.63 -5.89 -4.96
C PHE A 78 7.60 -6.17 -6.10
N HIS A 79 8.78 -5.56 -6.05
CA HIS A 79 9.83 -5.74 -7.02
C HIS A 79 11.04 -6.36 -6.35
N ASP A 80 11.35 -7.60 -6.72
CA ASP A 80 12.48 -8.34 -6.18
C ASP A 80 13.79 -7.90 -6.85
N TYR A 81 14.78 -7.58 -6.01
CA TYR A 81 16.15 -7.24 -6.39
C TYR A 81 17.16 -8.10 -5.61
N SER A 82 16.71 -9.18 -4.98
CA SER A 82 17.54 -10.11 -4.23
C SER A 82 18.61 -10.73 -5.14
N ALA A 83 19.84 -10.83 -4.64
CA ALA A 83 20.94 -11.37 -5.42
C ALA A 83 21.86 -12.24 -4.55
N SER A 84 21.91 -13.54 -4.85
CA SER A 84 22.81 -14.48 -4.15
C SER A 84 24.28 -14.08 -4.30
N SER A 85 24.68 -13.51 -5.44
CA SER A 85 26.04 -13.01 -5.68
C SER A 85 26.46 -11.87 -4.75
N LYS A 86 25.49 -11.17 -4.15
CA LYS A 86 25.71 -10.08 -3.18
C LYS A 86 25.41 -10.50 -1.74
N ALA A 87 25.01 -11.77 -1.52
CA ALA A 87 24.52 -12.25 -0.23
C ALA A 87 23.49 -11.29 0.40
N GLN A 88 22.54 -10.81 -0.41
CA GLN A 88 21.58 -9.78 -0.03
C GLN A 88 20.19 -10.12 -0.54
N MET A 89 19.20 -10.00 0.35
CA MET A 89 17.78 -9.95 -0.02
C MET A 89 17.34 -8.50 -0.12
N ALA A 90 16.64 -8.16 -1.20
CA ALA A 90 16.18 -6.80 -1.45
C ALA A 90 14.82 -6.79 -2.14
N MET A 91 13.88 -5.99 -1.63
CA MET A 91 12.55 -5.82 -2.20
C MET A 91 12.17 -4.34 -2.22
N VAL A 92 11.73 -3.83 -3.37
CA VAL A 92 11.24 -2.45 -3.49
C VAL A 92 9.72 -2.47 -3.60
N LEU A 93 9.06 -1.65 -2.78
CA LEU A 93 7.61 -1.51 -2.78
C LEU A 93 7.17 -0.33 -3.64
N SER A 94 6.08 -0.51 -4.38
CA SER A 94 5.39 0.55 -5.10
C SER A 94 3.91 0.49 -4.76
N ALA A 95 3.40 1.55 -4.12
CA ALA A 95 2.02 1.60 -3.62
C ALA A 95 1.36 2.94 -3.94
N ARG A 96 0.02 2.96 -3.97
CA ARG A 96 -0.77 4.19 -4.13
C ARG A 96 -0.76 5.07 -2.88
N CYS A 97 -0.45 4.50 -1.73
CA CYS A 97 -0.37 5.20 -0.46
C CYS A 97 1.08 5.29 0.03
N PRO A 98 1.45 6.33 0.79
CA PRO A 98 2.76 6.44 1.42
C PRO A 98 2.84 5.49 2.62
N LEU A 99 3.00 4.20 2.33
CA LEU A 99 3.05 3.12 3.33
C LEU A 99 4.48 2.91 3.79
N ARG A 100 4.69 2.58 5.06
CA ARG A 100 5.99 2.13 5.58
C ARG A 100 5.77 0.88 6.44
N PRO A 101 5.44 -0.27 5.82
CA PRO A 101 5.33 -1.53 6.55
C PRO A 101 6.66 -1.91 7.19
N ARG A 102 6.59 -2.66 8.29
CA ARG A 102 7.75 -3.36 8.83
C ARG A 102 7.99 -4.62 8.00
N ALA A 103 9.24 -4.89 7.62
CA ALA A 103 9.60 -6.12 6.91
C ALA A 103 10.49 -7.02 7.77
N THR A 104 10.17 -8.31 7.78
CA THR A 104 10.92 -9.36 8.50
C THR A 104 11.06 -10.59 7.63
N LEU A 105 12.16 -11.33 7.73
CA LEU A 105 12.30 -12.61 7.05
C LEU A 105 11.46 -13.71 7.72
N CYS A 106 10.91 -14.58 6.89
CA CYS A 106 10.22 -15.78 7.30
C CYS A 106 10.52 -16.94 6.33
N TRP A 107 10.39 -18.17 6.81
CA TRP A 107 10.62 -19.39 6.04
C TRP A 107 9.30 -20.06 5.66
N ARG A 108 9.11 -20.32 4.36
CA ARG A 108 7.89 -20.92 3.80
C ARG A 108 8.22 -22.20 3.05
N GLU A 109 7.82 -23.34 3.61
CA GLU A 109 8.16 -24.67 3.05
C GLU A 109 7.54 -24.93 1.67
N ALA A 110 6.34 -24.40 1.42
CA ALA A 110 5.62 -24.51 0.15
C ALA A 110 4.76 -23.26 -0.10
N PRO A 111 4.37 -22.95 -1.35
CA PRO A 111 3.67 -21.70 -1.68
C PRO A 111 2.42 -21.37 -0.84
N ALA A 112 1.68 -22.38 -0.40
CA ALA A 112 0.48 -22.23 0.44
C ALA A 112 0.73 -22.55 1.93
N ALA A 113 1.96 -22.86 2.32
CA ALA A 113 2.31 -23.15 3.70
C ALA A 113 2.39 -21.85 4.53
N PRO A 114 2.12 -21.91 5.84
CA PRO A 114 2.44 -20.82 6.75
C PRO A 114 3.92 -20.41 6.64
N CYS A 115 4.19 -19.12 6.83
CA CYS A 115 5.56 -18.62 6.89
C CYS A 115 6.00 -18.52 8.35
N HIS A 116 7.10 -19.20 8.70
CA HIS A 116 7.63 -19.27 10.05
C HIS A 116 8.70 -18.20 10.28
N ASP A 117 8.66 -17.52 11.41
CA ASP A 117 9.53 -16.37 11.67
C ASP A 117 11.00 -16.76 11.77
N VAL A 118 11.86 -16.00 11.10
CA VAL A 118 13.31 -16.13 11.21
C VAL A 118 13.83 -15.10 12.22
N PRO A 119 14.54 -15.53 13.28
CA PRO A 119 15.07 -14.60 14.29
C PRO A 119 16.10 -13.66 13.65
N ASN A 120 16.17 -12.42 14.14
CA ASN A 120 17.09 -11.39 13.66
C ASN A 120 16.98 -11.04 12.16
N GLY A 121 15.87 -11.37 11.50
CA GLY A 121 15.64 -11.08 10.08
C GLY A 121 14.89 -9.77 9.81
N THR A 122 14.99 -8.74 10.67
CA THR A 122 14.29 -7.46 10.39
C THR A 122 15.07 -6.66 9.35
N ALA A 123 14.42 -6.32 8.24
CA ALA A 123 15.04 -5.58 7.15
C ALA A 123 15.19 -4.09 7.49
N SER A 124 16.23 -3.45 6.96
CA SER A 124 16.30 -1.99 6.88
C SER A 124 15.33 -1.47 5.83
N GLU A 125 14.71 -0.32 6.09
CA GLU A 125 13.83 0.38 5.14
C GLU A 125 14.45 1.73 4.80
N GLU A 126 14.62 1.99 3.51
CA GLU A 126 15.05 3.29 2.99
C GLU A 126 14.29 3.55 1.68
N GLU A 127 13.51 4.64 1.63
CA GLU A 127 12.75 5.05 0.44
C GLU A 127 11.92 3.91 -0.21
N GLN A 128 11.20 3.11 0.58
CA GLN A 128 10.44 1.92 0.12
C GLN A 128 11.30 0.73 -0.34
N ALA A 129 12.63 0.81 -0.26
CA ALA A 129 13.52 -0.31 -0.45
C ALA A 129 13.78 -1.02 0.88
N TYR A 130 13.55 -2.33 0.89
CA TYR A 130 13.74 -3.19 2.05
C TYR A 130 14.89 -4.13 1.79
N THR A 131 15.94 -4.03 2.60
CA THR A 131 17.19 -4.77 2.39
C THR A 131 17.61 -5.53 3.64
N LEU A 132 18.23 -6.69 3.42
CA LEU A 132 18.90 -7.44 4.45
C LEU A 132 20.15 -8.10 3.87
N ASP A 133 21.31 -7.72 4.40
CA ASP A 133 22.62 -8.23 3.99
C ASP A 133 22.99 -9.51 4.74
N LYS A 134 24.03 -10.20 4.24
CA LYS A 134 24.60 -11.43 4.79
C LYS A 134 23.59 -12.56 4.86
N VAL A 135 22.74 -12.63 3.83
CA VAL A 135 21.72 -13.66 3.68
C VAL A 135 21.87 -14.37 2.35
N ASP A 136 21.91 -15.69 2.41
CA ASP A 136 21.84 -16.54 1.23
C ASP A 136 20.41 -16.55 0.72
N VAL A 137 20.19 -15.94 -0.45
CA VAL A 137 18.87 -15.87 -1.09
C VAL A 137 18.39 -17.29 -1.40
N HIS A 138 17.16 -17.60 -0.99
CA HIS A 138 16.55 -18.91 -1.17
C HIS A 138 15.05 -18.77 -1.50
N PRO A 139 14.46 -19.59 -2.40
CA PRO A 139 13.04 -19.48 -2.78
C PRO A 139 12.04 -19.67 -1.63
N GLN A 140 12.48 -20.34 -0.55
CA GLN A 140 11.67 -20.54 0.67
C GLN A 140 11.91 -19.46 1.73
N LEU A 141 12.88 -18.57 1.54
CA LEU A 141 13.16 -17.47 2.44
C LEU A 141 12.53 -16.20 1.89
N CYS A 142 11.56 -15.65 2.61
CA CYS A 142 10.63 -14.65 2.09
C CYS A 142 10.58 -13.42 2.99
N PHE A 143 10.14 -12.29 2.45
CA PHE A 143 9.78 -11.13 3.25
C PHE A 143 8.34 -11.23 3.73
N ARG A 144 8.12 -11.04 5.02
CA ARG A 144 6.83 -10.73 5.62
C ARG A 144 6.75 -9.23 5.91
N PHE A 145 5.88 -8.55 5.18
CA PHE A 145 5.51 -7.16 5.40
C PHE A 145 4.35 -7.08 6.38
N SER A 146 4.40 -6.15 7.34
CA SER A 146 3.37 -5.96 8.36
C SER A 146 2.98 -4.49 8.46
N TYR A 147 1.69 -4.19 8.41
CA TYR A 147 1.15 -2.84 8.52
C TYR A 147 -0.17 -2.87 9.29
N GLY A 148 -0.25 -2.15 10.40
CA GLY A 148 -1.38 -2.25 11.32
C GLY A 148 -1.57 -3.70 11.80
N ASN A 149 -2.76 -4.25 11.60
CA ASN A 149 -3.13 -5.60 12.04
C ASN A 149 -3.11 -6.64 10.91
N SER A 150 -2.44 -6.34 9.79
CA SER A 150 -2.34 -7.26 8.67
C SER A 150 -0.89 -7.46 8.25
N SER A 151 -0.68 -8.53 7.48
CA SER A 151 0.60 -8.87 6.90
C SER A 151 0.45 -9.49 5.52
N HIS A 152 1.52 -9.41 4.74
CA HIS A 152 1.67 -10.04 3.43
C HIS A 152 3.04 -10.69 3.32
N VAL A 153 3.11 -11.82 2.62
CA VAL A 153 4.36 -12.56 2.40
C VAL A 153 4.69 -12.57 0.93
N GLU A 154 5.86 -12.06 0.60
CA GLU A 154 6.42 -12.04 -0.75
C GLU A 154 7.77 -12.78 -0.75
N CYS A 155 7.93 -13.75 -1.65
CA CYS A 155 9.17 -14.53 -1.77
C CYS A 155 9.93 -14.10 -3.02
N PRO A 156 11.27 -14.17 -2.99
CA PRO A 156 12.08 -13.88 -4.16
C PRO A 156 11.80 -14.88 -5.30
N HIS A 157 11.99 -14.44 -6.54
CA HIS A 157 11.71 -15.20 -7.77
C HIS A 157 12.97 -15.61 -8.53
#